data_AF-A0A7C7DMF9-F1
#
_entry.id   AF-A0A7C7DMF9-F1
#
_cell.length_a   1.000
_cell.length_b   1.000
_cell.length_c   1.000
_cell.angle_alpha   90.00
_cell.angle_beta   90.00
_cell.angle_gamma   90.00
#
_symmetry.space_group_name_H-M   'P 1'
#
loop_
_entity.id
_entity.type
_entity.pdbx_description
1 polymer ?
#
loop_
_entity_poly.entity_id
_entity_poly.type
_entity_poly.pdbx_seq_one_letter_code
_entity_poly.pdbx_strand_id
1 'polypeptide(L)'
;MATAICPACMNEVEIPPGTRPGQEIQCPYCYCTFVPIPASEGETKGGLDLEGVKEAVAACCLGETECGGCQQEACLIGFAKRAVEIAEEQGTVRIPGGEELLPKEDFRYYDPVALEDCLVEILLSCKSCQEYHSNDCVRNLLRNAIEIALLGETIDYKGSVFLYLIDLDKVNPEIGERVAAAYRSKKGLG
;
A
#
# COMPACT_ATOMS: atom_id res chain seq x y z
N MET A 1 21.07 1.10 -16.14
CA MET A 1 20.11 0.71 -17.19
C MET A 1 18.75 1.20 -16.76
N ALA A 2 17.84 1.52 -17.67
CA ALA A 2 16.51 1.98 -17.26
C ALA A 2 15.67 0.78 -16.81
N THR A 3 14.95 0.91 -15.71
CA THR A 3 14.07 -0.12 -15.16
C THR A 3 12.65 0.41 -14.99
N ALA A 4 11.68 -0.49 -14.97
CA ALA A 4 10.28 -0.21 -14.67
C ALA A 4 9.70 -1.34 -13.82
N ILE A 5 8.64 -1.07 -13.07
CA ILE A 5 7.92 -2.09 -12.31
C ILE A 5 6.82 -2.68 -13.19
N CYS A 6 6.76 -4.01 -13.34
CA CYS A 6 5.60 -4.62 -14.03
C CYS A 6 4.35 -4.40 -13.16
N PRO A 7 3.28 -3.80 -13.71
CA PRO A 7 2.06 -3.49 -12.96
C PRO A 7 1.30 -4.75 -12.52
N ALA A 8 1.61 -5.91 -13.10
CA ALA A 8 0.94 -7.17 -12.81
C ALA A 8 1.71 -8.10 -11.84
N CYS A 9 2.94 -7.77 -11.45
CA CYS A 9 3.65 -8.61 -10.46
C CYS A 9 4.59 -7.84 -9.53
N MET A 10 4.67 -6.51 -9.66
CA MET A 10 5.51 -5.64 -8.82
C MET A 10 7.03 -5.91 -8.87
N ASN A 11 7.48 -6.81 -9.75
CA ASN A 11 8.91 -7.02 -9.98
C ASN A 11 9.52 -5.88 -10.81
N GLU A 12 10.77 -5.55 -10.49
CA GLU A 12 11.60 -4.66 -11.29
C GLU A 12 12.06 -5.36 -12.58
N VAL A 13 11.73 -4.75 -13.72
CA VAL A 13 12.00 -5.24 -15.06
C VAL A 13 12.97 -4.30 -15.75
N GLU A 14 14.06 -4.85 -16.29
CA GLU A 14 14.98 -4.10 -17.14
C GLU A 14 14.30 -3.70 -18.45
N ILE A 15 14.33 -2.41 -18.78
CA ILE A 15 13.82 -1.90 -20.04
C ILE A 15 14.87 -2.16 -21.13
N PRO A 16 14.55 -2.93 -22.20
CA PRO A 16 15.50 -3.20 -23.27
C PRO A 16 16.04 -1.92 -23.93
N PRO A 17 17.34 -1.84 -24.26
CA PRO A 17 17.90 -0.70 -24.96
C PRO A 17 17.17 -0.42 -26.28
N GLY A 18 16.79 0.84 -26.52
CA GLY A 18 16.09 1.25 -27.74
C GLY A 18 14.56 1.14 -27.68
N THR A 19 13.98 0.76 -26.54
CA THR A 19 12.52 0.81 -26.31
C THR A 19 12.03 2.25 -26.49
N ARG A 20 11.04 2.45 -27.38
CA ARG A 20 10.44 3.78 -27.64
C ARG A 20 9.39 4.13 -26.58
N PRO A 21 9.13 5.42 -26.30
CA PRO A 21 7.97 5.82 -25.50
C PRO A 21 6.68 5.21 -26.04
N GLY A 22 5.87 4.59 -25.17
CA GLY A 22 4.65 3.89 -25.55
C GLY A 22 4.85 2.48 -26.13
N GLN A 23 6.09 2.01 -26.29
CA GLN A 23 6.36 0.64 -26.72
C GLN A 23 6.15 -0.33 -25.57
N GLU A 24 5.36 -1.37 -25.82
CA GLU A 24 5.16 -2.45 -24.87
C GLU A 24 6.42 -3.32 -24.71
N ILE A 25 6.66 -3.77 -23.48
CA ILE A 25 7.66 -4.77 -23.14
C ILE A 25 6.99 -5.94 -22.41
N GLN A 26 7.65 -7.10 -22.41
CA GLN A 26 7.18 -8.27 -21.68
C GLN A 26 7.98 -8.44 -20.38
N CYS A 27 7.28 -8.60 -19.25
CA CYS A 27 7.88 -8.90 -17.97
C CYS A 27 8.47 -10.33 -17.98
N PRO A 28 9.76 -10.53 -17.62
CA PRO A 28 10.35 -11.86 -17.61
C PRO A 28 9.87 -12.74 -16.44
N TYR A 29 9.24 -12.14 -15.41
CA TYR A 29 8.80 -12.85 -14.20
C TYR A 29 7.39 -13.42 -14.33
N CYS A 30 6.45 -12.63 -14.87
CA CYS A 30 5.05 -13.04 -15.00
C CYS A 30 4.54 -13.05 -16.44
N TYR A 31 5.39 -12.72 -17.42
CA TYR A 31 5.04 -12.67 -18.85
C TYR A 31 3.94 -11.65 -19.21
N CYS A 32 3.58 -10.74 -18.28
CA CYS A 32 2.72 -9.58 -18.52
C CYS A 32 3.30 -8.73 -19.66
N THR A 33 2.45 -8.27 -20.58
CA THR A 33 2.84 -7.20 -21.53
C THR A 33 2.38 -5.87 -20.97
N PHE A 34 3.29 -4.88 -20.90
CA PHE A 34 2.98 -3.56 -20.35
C PHE A 34 3.83 -2.47 -21.01
N VAL A 35 3.34 -1.23 -20.99
CA VAL A 35 4.13 -0.06 -21.39
C VAL A 35 4.95 0.38 -20.16
N PRO A 36 6.29 0.33 -20.21
CA PRO A 36 7.11 0.72 -19.08
C PRO A 36 7.04 2.23 -18.91
N ILE A 37 6.56 2.67 -17.75
CA ILE A 37 6.65 4.06 -17.33
C ILE A 37 8.01 4.19 -16.61
N PRO A 38 8.98 4.91 -17.19
CA PRO A 38 10.26 5.09 -16.52
C PRO A 38 10.04 5.77 -15.17
N ALA A 39 10.74 5.29 -14.13
CA ALA A 39 10.60 5.77 -12.75
C ALA A 39 10.74 7.30 -12.59
N SER A 40 11.34 7.99 -13.57
CA SER A 40 11.49 9.44 -13.60
C SER A 40 10.26 10.24 -14.08
N GLU A 41 9.24 9.60 -14.66
CA GLU A 41 8.08 10.27 -15.27
C GLU A 41 6.75 10.13 -14.49
N GLY A 42 6.78 9.52 -13.30
CA GLY A 42 5.67 9.63 -12.34
C GLY A 42 5.56 11.08 -11.84
N GLU A 43 4.40 11.72 -11.98
CA GLU A 43 4.17 13.13 -11.62
C GLU A 43 4.79 13.51 -10.26
N THR A 44 5.95 14.15 -10.31
CA THR A 44 6.62 14.74 -9.14
C THR A 44 5.91 16.03 -8.74
N LYS A 45 4.81 15.94 -7.98
CA LYS A 45 4.35 17.06 -7.15
C LYS A 45 3.84 16.57 -5.79
N GLY A 46 4.80 16.29 -4.93
CA GLY A 46 4.61 16.16 -3.49
C GLY A 46 5.20 14.87 -2.98
N GLY A 47 6.48 14.90 -2.59
CA GLY A 47 7.16 13.79 -1.96
C GLY A 47 6.27 13.06 -0.96
N LEU A 48 6.31 11.74 -1.05
CA LEU A 48 5.73 10.83 -0.09
C LEU A 48 6.64 10.78 1.12
N ASP A 49 6.23 11.43 2.20
CA ASP A 49 6.76 11.07 3.50
C ASP A 49 6.04 9.77 3.91
N LEU A 50 6.83 8.68 3.94
CA LEU A 50 6.40 7.32 4.26
C LEU A 50 7.26 6.70 5.36
N GLU A 51 8.20 7.42 5.97
CA GLU A 51 9.11 6.86 6.98
C GLU A 51 8.35 6.20 8.14
N GLY A 52 7.42 6.92 8.76
CA GLY A 52 6.58 6.37 9.83
C GLY A 52 5.67 5.21 9.37
N VAL A 53 5.26 5.21 8.10
CA VAL A 53 4.45 4.13 7.52
C VAL A 53 5.29 2.88 7.30
N LYS A 54 6.53 3.03 6.82
CA LYS A 54 7.46 1.93 6.57
C LYS A 54 7.78 1.19 7.86
N GLU A 55 8.09 1.93 8.93
CA GLU A 55 8.34 1.35 10.25
C GLU A 55 7.12 0.61 10.79
N ALA A 56 5.93 1.21 10.67
CA ALA A 56 4.70 0.60 11.16
C ALA A 56 4.31 -0.67 10.39
N VAL A 57 4.42 -0.66 9.05
CA VAL A 57 4.21 -1.85 8.22
C VAL A 57 5.21 -2.95 8.58
N ALA A 58 6.47 -2.59 8.85
CA ALA A 58 7.48 -3.56 9.26
C ALA A 58 7.15 -4.22 10.61
N ALA A 59 6.63 -3.44 11.56
CA ALA A 59 6.24 -3.90 12.88
C ALA A 59 5.05 -4.89 12.86
N CYS A 60 4.21 -4.85 11.83
CA CYS A 60 3.11 -5.83 11.66
C CYS A 60 3.60 -7.26 11.33
N CYS A 61 4.87 -7.44 10.96
CA CYS A 61 5.42 -8.75 10.60
C CYS A 61 5.88 -9.50 11.85
N LEU A 62 5.22 -10.62 12.17
CA LEU A 62 5.55 -11.47 13.34
C LEU A 62 6.83 -12.32 13.17
N GLY A 63 7.49 -12.24 12.02
CA GLY A 63 8.71 -13.01 11.72
C GLY A 63 8.44 -14.48 11.38
N GLU A 64 9.50 -15.17 10.94
CA GLU A 64 9.41 -16.55 10.42
C GLU A 64 8.96 -17.57 11.46
N THR A 65 9.25 -17.33 12.74
CA THR A 65 8.88 -18.23 13.83
C THR A 65 7.38 -18.36 13.99
N GLU A 66 6.65 -17.25 13.85
CA GLU A 66 5.18 -17.23 13.96
C GLU A 66 4.51 -17.57 12.64
N CYS A 67 5.08 -17.14 11.51
CA CYS A 67 4.44 -17.28 10.21
C CYS A 67 4.84 -18.54 9.41
N GLY A 68 5.77 -19.35 9.92
CA GLY A 68 6.23 -20.60 9.31
C GLY A 68 7.10 -20.44 8.06
N GLY A 69 7.34 -19.21 7.61
CA GLY A 69 8.18 -18.87 6.46
C GLY A 69 7.73 -17.61 5.74
N CYS A 70 8.70 -16.80 5.28
CA CYS A 70 8.42 -15.60 4.50
C CYS A 70 7.94 -15.97 3.08
N GLN A 71 6.79 -15.42 2.69
CA GLN A 71 6.22 -15.58 1.34
C GLN A 71 6.25 -14.27 0.54
N GLN A 72 7.05 -13.30 0.99
CA GLN A 72 7.22 -12.00 0.31
C GLN A 72 5.85 -11.36 0.02
N GLU A 73 5.61 -10.89 -1.21
CA GLU A 73 4.39 -10.17 -1.60
C GLU A 73 3.12 -11.03 -1.59
N ALA A 74 3.22 -12.35 -1.41
CA ALA A 74 2.06 -13.22 -1.33
C ALA A 74 1.31 -13.15 0.02
N CYS A 75 1.85 -12.46 1.03
CA CYS A 75 1.10 -12.09 2.23
C CYS A 75 0.84 -10.59 2.30
N LEU A 76 -0.23 -10.18 3.00
CA LEU A 76 -0.72 -8.80 3.07
C LEU A 76 0.36 -7.82 3.56
N ILE A 77 1.15 -8.21 4.56
CA ILE A 77 2.23 -7.37 5.09
C ILE A 77 3.42 -7.30 4.13
N GLY A 78 3.75 -8.39 3.44
CA GLY A 78 4.82 -8.37 2.43
C GLY A 78 4.43 -7.56 1.19
N PHE A 79 3.19 -7.66 0.75
CA PHE A 79 2.62 -6.78 -0.28
C PHE A 79 2.72 -5.30 0.13
N ALA A 80 2.31 -4.97 1.36
CA ALA A 80 2.39 -3.61 1.87
C ALA A 80 3.84 -3.09 1.92
N LYS A 81 4.80 -3.92 2.37
CA LYS A 81 6.23 -3.57 2.33
C LYS A 81 6.69 -3.24 0.92
N ARG A 82 6.36 -4.10 -0.05
CA ARG A 82 6.75 -3.89 -1.45
C ARG A 82 6.12 -2.62 -2.04
N ALA A 83 4.87 -2.33 -1.71
CA ALA A 83 4.22 -1.10 -2.15
C ALA A 83 4.92 0.17 -1.61
N VAL A 84 5.39 0.15 -0.35
CA VAL A 84 6.21 1.24 0.21
C VAL A 84 7.55 1.35 -0.51
N GLU A 85 8.25 0.23 -0.70
CA GLU A 85 9.55 0.21 -1.39
C GLU A 85 9.46 0.77 -2.81
N ILE A 86 8.47 0.35 -3.61
CA ILE A 86 8.24 0.88 -4.96
C ILE A 86 7.99 2.39 -4.91
N ALA A 87 7.19 2.85 -3.95
CA ALA A 87 6.88 4.27 -3.79
C ALA A 87 8.13 5.11 -3.49
N GLU A 88 9.05 4.58 -2.68
CA GLU A 88 10.33 5.22 -2.35
C GLU A 88 11.32 5.17 -3.53
N GLU A 89 11.54 3.97 -4.09
CA GLU A 89 12.48 3.72 -5.19
C GLU A 89 12.15 4.56 -6.44
N GLN A 90 10.85 4.73 -6.72
CA GLN A 90 10.38 5.46 -7.90
C GLN A 90 9.90 6.88 -7.61
N GLY A 91 9.83 7.29 -6.33
CA GLY A 91 9.21 8.56 -5.95
C GLY A 91 7.75 8.71 -6.41
N THR A 92 7.01 7.61 -6.50
CA THR A 92 5.64 7.58 -7.05
C THR A 92 4.56 7.47 -5.98
N VAL A 93 3.48 8.23 -6.14
CA VAL A 93 2.27 8.15 -5.29
C VAL A 93 1.29 7.07 -5.71
N ARG A 94 1.52 6.42 -6.85
CA ARG A 94 0.61 5.44 -7.46
C ARG A 94 1.38 4.24 -8.00
N ILE A 95 0.79 3.07 -7.87
CA ILE A 95 1.26 1.82 -8.48
C ILE A 95 0.12 1.33 -9.39
N PRO A 96 0.18 1.60 -10.70
CA PRO A 96 -0.88 1.20 -11.63
C PRO A 96 -1.16 -0.30 -11.56
N GLY A 97 -2.44 -0.68 -11.43
CA GLY A 97 -2.87 -2.07 -11.30
C GLY A 97 -2.54 -2.71 -9.94
N GLY A 98 -2.01 -1.94 -8.98
CA GLY A 98 -1.61 -2.46 -7.67
C GLY A 98 -2.78 -3.04 -6.88
N GLU A 99 -4.00 -2.55 -7.08
CA GLU A 99 -5.20 -3.08 -6.42
C GLU A 99 -5.47 -4.55 -6.80
N GLU A 100 -5.20 -4.92 -8.05
CA GLU A 100 -5.43 -6.28 -8.55
C GLU A 100 -4.48 -7.31 -7.93
N LEU A 101 -3.37 -6.83 -7.36
CA LEU A 101 -2.29 -7.63 -6.78
C LEU A 101 -2.42 -7.81 -5.26
N LEU A 102 -3.44 -7.22 -4.63
CA LEU A 102 -3.72 -7.47 -3.21
C LEU A 102 -3.89 -8.98 -2.96
N PRO A 103 -3.15 -9.56 -2.01
CA PRO A 103 -3.31 -10.96 -1.64
C PRO A 103 -4.75 -11.28 -1.21
N LYS A 104 -5.37 -12.23 -1.91
CA LYS A 104 -6.76 -12.67 -1.64
C LYS A 104 -6.84 -13.95 -0.80
N GLU A 105 -5.75 -14.70 -0.75
CA GLU A 105 -5.67 -16.02 -0.11
C GLU A 105 -4.62 -16.01 1.02
N ASP A 106 -4.62 -14.94 1.82
CA ASP A 106 -3.78 -14.83 3.00
C ASP A 106 -4.61 -15.03 4.27
N PHE A 107 -4.45 -16.20 4.89
CA PHE A 107 -5.17 -16.60 6.11
C PHE A 107 -4.27 -16.58 7.35
N ARG A 108 -3.14 -15.86 7.29
CA ARG A 108 -2.21 -15.76 8.41
C ARG A 108 -2.83 -15.00 9.57
N TYR A 109 -2.38 -15.33 10.77
CA TYR A 109 -2.67 -14.53 11.95
C TYR A 109 -1.77 -13.29 11.98
N TYR A 110 -2.37 -12.15 12.31
CA TYR A 110 -1.70 -10.87 12.49
C TYR A 110 -2.08 -10.29 13.85
N ASP A 111 -1.16 -9.55 14.48
CA ASP A 111 -1.44 -8.85 15.74
C ASP A 111 -2.35 -7.62 15.47
N PRO A 112 -3.60 -7.61 15.96
CA PRO A 112 -4.53 -6.51 15.71
C PRO A 112 -4.02 -5.16 16.23
N VAL A 113 -3.25 -5.14 17.34
CA VAL A 113 -2.73 -3.88 17.89
C VAL A 113 -1.70 -3.26 16.94
N ALA A 114 -0.77 -4.07 16.42
CA ALA A 114 0.20 -3.61 15.44
C ALA A 114 -0.48 -3.15 14.13
N LEU A 115 -1.53 -3.83 13.69
CA LEU A 115 -2.31 -3.44 12.51
C LEU A 115 -3.05 -2.11 12.71
N GLU A 116 -3.67 -1.89 13.87
CA GLU A 116 -4.34 -0.63 14.21
C GLU A 116 -3.34 0.55 14.23
N ASP A 117 -2.18 0.36 14.86
CA ASP A 117 -1.12 1.38 14.88
C ASP A 117 -0.62 1.71 13.47
N CYS A 118 -0.45 0.68 12.62
CA CYS A 118 -0.08 0.86 11.23
C CYS A 118 -1.16 1.59 10.42
N LEU A 119 -2.43 1.25 10.62
CA LEU A 119 -3.54 1.94 9.98
C LEU A 119 -3.52 3.43 10.33
N VAL A 120 -3.25 3.79 11.59
CA VAL A 120 -3.14 5.19 12.02
C VAL A 120 -2.01 5.92 11.29
N GLU A 121 -0.82 5.33 11.14
CA GLU A 121 0.28 5.94 10.39
C GLU A 121 -0.05 6.15 8.90
N ILE A 122 -0.74 5.19 8.28
CA ILE A 122 -1.24 5.32 6.91
C ILE A 122 -2.24 6.49 6.80
N LEU A 123 -3.15 6.64 7.76
CA LEU A 123 -4.12 7.73 7.79
C LEU A 123 -3.48 9.10 8.05
N LEU A 124 -2.47 9.17 8.92
CA LEU A 124 -1.75 10.42 9.21
C LEU A 124 -0.97 10.92 8.01
N SER A 125 -0.40 9.99 7.25
CA SER A 125 0.36 10.29 6.05
C SER A 125 -0.53 10.63 4.84
N CYS A 126 -1.82 10.26 4.88
CA CYS A 126 -2.80 10.53 3.83
C CYS A 126 -3.15 12.03 3.70
N LYS A 127 -2.96 12.58 2.49
CA LYS A 127 -3.21 14.00 2.17
C LYS A 127 -4.70 14.32 1.91
N SER A 128 -5.62 13.38 2.16
CA SER A 128 -7.07 13.55 1.90
C SER A 128 -7.38 14.05 0.49
N CYS A 129 -7.14 13.20 -0.49
CA CYS A 129 -7.28 13.51 -1.93
C CYS A 129 -8.73 13.77 -2.39
N GLN A 130 -9.74 13.60 -1.53
CA GLN A 130 -11.17 13.83 -1.85
C GLN A 130 -11.55 13.16 -3.19
N GLU A 131 -12.15 13.91 -4.11
CA GLU A 131 -12.57 13.46 -5.45
C GLU A 131 -11.43 13.02 -6.37
N TYR A 132 -10.18 13.39 -6.07
CA TYR A 132 -9.00 12.96 -6.84
C TYR A 132 -8.41 11.62 -6.34
N HIS A 133 -9.18 10.89 -5.53
CA HIS A 133 -8.79 9.57 -5.06
C HIS A 133 -8.68 8.57 -6.21
N SER A 134 -7.74 7.65 -6.08
CA SER A 134 -7.50 6.56 -7.02
C SER A 134 -7.19 5.30 -6.22
N ASN A 135 -7.75 4.17 -6.63
CA ASN A 135 -7.54 2.89 -5.95
C ASN A 135 -6.08 2.44 -5.98
N ASP A 136 -5.35 2.85 -7.02
CA ASP A 136 -3.92 2.58 -7.22
C ASP A 136 -2.99 3.51 -6.41
N CYS A 137 -3.55 4.42 -5.61
CA CYS A 137 -2.78 5.21 -4.66
C CYS A 137 -2.06 4.30 -3.67
N VAL A 138 -0.74 4.50 -3.46
CA VAL A 138 0.06 3.70 -2.53
C VAL A 138 -0.61 3.61 -1.14
N ARG A 139 -1.09 4.74 -0.60
CA ARG A 139 -1.76 4.76 0.70
C ARG A 139 -3.08 3.98 0.72
N ASN A 140 -3.76 3.90 -0.42
CA ASN A 140 -4.96 3.07 -0.56
C ASN A 140 -4.61 1.59 -0.56
N LEU A 141 -3.58 1.19 -1.31
CA LEU A 141 -3.08 -0.18 -1.34
C LEU A 141 -2.64 -0.66 0.05
N LEU A 142 -1.91 0.20 0.77
CA LEU A 142 -1.52 -0.07 2.16
C LEU A 142 -2.73 -0.20 3.08
N ARG A 143 -3.67 0.73 2.98
CA ARG A 143 -4.90 0.69 3.79
C ARG A 143 -5.68 -0.60 3.53
N ASN A 144 -5.92 -0.94 2.27
CA ASN A 144 -6.64 -2.16 1.88
C ASN A 144 -5.95 -3.42 2.42
N ALA A 145 -4.62 -3.51 2.34
CA ALA A 145 -3.88 -4.65 2.87
C ALA A 145 -4.05 -4.80 4.39
N ILE A 146 -3.95 -3.69 5.13
CA ILE A 146 -4.13 -3.67 6.59
C ILE A 146 -5.60 -3.94 6.98
N GLU A 147 -6.56 -3.40 6.23
CA GLU A 147 -8.00 -3.65 6.44
C GLU A 147 -8.35 -5.12 6.25
N ILE A 148 -7.87 -5.77 5.19
CA ILE A 148 -8.11 -7.20 4.99
C ILE A 148 -7.49 -8.00 6.14
N ALA A 149 -6.28 -7.64 6.59
CA ALA A 149 -5.63 -8.33 7.71
C ALA A 149 -6.38 -8.13 9.05
N LEU A 150 -6.99 -6.97 9.26
CA LEU A 150 -7.63 -6.58 10.52
C LEU A 150 -9.12 -6.94 10.58
N LEU A 151 -9.83 -6.83 9.45
CA LEU A 151 -11.29 -6.90 9.34
C LEU A 151 -11.76 -8.05 8.43
N GLY A 152 -10.89 -8.57 7.57
CA GLY A 152 -11.24 -9.55 6.53
C GLY A 152 -11.88 -8.93 5.28
N GLU A 153 -12.07 -7.61 5.24
CA GLU A 153 -12.66 -6.88 4.11
C GLU A 153 -12.05 -5.47 4.00
N THR A 154 -12.22 -4.84 2.83
CA THR A 154 -11.80 -3.45 2.59
C THR A 154 -12.96 -2.48 2.81
N ILE A 155 -12.65 -1.27 3.28
CA ILE A 155 -13.62 -0.18 3.42
C ILE A 155 -13.46 0.80 2.26
N ASP A 156 -14.57 1.15 1.62
CA ASP A 156 -14.59 2.17 0.56
C ASP A 156 -14.09 3.53 1.09
N TYR A 157 -13.08 4.08 0.42
CA TYR A 157 -12.44 5.32 0.86
C TYR A 157 -12.72 6.47 -0.08
N LYS A 158 -13.56 7.38 0.39
CA LYS A 158 -14.04 8.55 -0.34
C LYS A 158 -13.04 9.72 -0.29
N GLY A 159 -11.75 9.45 -0.14
CA GLY A 159 -10.71 10.47 -0.13
C GLY A 159 -10.63 11.31 1.15
N SER A 160 -11.33 10.96 2.23
CA SER A 160 -11.41 11.72 3.48
C SER A 160 -11.18 10.84 4.71
N VAL A 161 -10.14 11.14 5.48
CA VAL A 161 -9.82 10.40 6.72
C VAL A 161 -10.96 10.52 7.74
N PHE A 162 -11.63 11.66 7.84
CA PHE A 162 -12.74 11.83 8.76
C PHE A 162 -13.94 10.94 8.40
N LEU A 163 -14.32 10.91 7.11
CA LEU A 163 -15.40 10.02 6.65
C LEU A 163 -15.02 8.55 6.81
N TYR A 164 -13.75 8.23 6.55
CA TYR A 164 -13.22 6.90 6.75
C TYR A 164 -13.35 6.42 8.20
N LEU A 165 -12.96 7.25 9.18
CA LEU A 165 -13.07 6.88 10.59
C LEU A 165 -14.53 6.63 11.01
N ILE A 166 -15.48 7.38 10.45
CA ILE A 166 -16.93 7.13 10.65
C ILE A 166 -17.35 5.80 10.03
N ASP A 167 -16.88 5.50 8.82
CA ASP A 167 -17.24 4.25 8.14
C ASP A 167 -16.58 3.03 8.82
N LEU A 168 -15.34 3.16 9.33
CA LEU A 168 -14.68 2.15 10.15
C LEU A 168 -15.44 1.86 11.45
N ASP A 169 -15.88 2.90 12.16
CA ASP A 169 -16.70 2.76 13.38
C ASP A 169 -18.02 2.02 13.13
N LYS A 170 -18.64 2.21 11.96
CA LYS A 170 -19.85 1.45 11.59
C LYS A 170 -19.57 -0.03 11.32
N VAL A 171 -18.41 -0.34 10.73
CA VAL A 171 -18.00 -1.73 10.42
C VAL A 171 -17.60 -2.46 11.69
N ASN A 172 -16.75 -1.83 12.50
CA ASN A 172 -16.31 -2.37 13.78
C ASN A 172 -16.12 -1.22 14.80
N PRO A 173 -17.10 -0.99 15.70
CA PRO A 173 -17.06 0.12 16.65
C PRO A 173 -15.85 0.08 17.60
N GLU A 174 -15.44 -1.12 18.01
CA GLU A 174 -14.34 -1.29 18.96
C GLU A 174 -13.00 -0.85 18.35
N ILE A 175 -12.73 -1.29 17.12
CA ILE A 175 -11.54 -0.91 16.35
C ILE A 175 -11.65 0.56 15.94
N GLY A 176 -12.82 1.00 15.46
CA GLY A 176 -13.07 2.37 15.04
C GLY A 176 -12.81 3.39 16.14
N GLU A 177 -13.25 3.12 17.37
CA GLU A 177 -12.99 3.97 18.53
C GLU A 177 -11.49 4.06 18.84
N ARG A 178 -10.78 2.92 18.88
CA ARG A 178 -9.33 2.87 19.17
C ARG A 178 -8.52 3.61 18.11
N VAL A 179 -8.76 3.33 16.83
CA VAL A 179 -8.07 3.98 15.71
C VAL A 179 -8.36 5.48 15.69
N ALA A 180 -9.62 5.91 15.90
CA ALA A 180 -9.97 7.32 15.96
C ALA A 180 -9.34 8.05 17.16
N ALA A 181 -9.27 7.40 18.33
CA ALA A 181 -8.61 7.95 19.51
C ALA A 181 -7.10 8.13 19.27
N ALA A 182 -6.43 7.08 18.78
CA ALA A 182 -5.00 7.11 18.46
C ALA A 182 -4.66 8.15 17.40
N TYR A 183 -5.46 8.23 16.32
CA TYR A 183 -5.30 9.24 15.28
C TYR A 183 -5.40 10.67 15.81
N ARG A 184 -6.43 10.97 16.63
CA ARG A 184 -6.61 12.31 17.23
C ARG A 184 -5.45 12.67 18.16
N SER A 185 -4.99 11.72 18.96
CA SER A 185 -3.85 11.90 19.86
C SER A 185 -2.59 12.26 19.09
N LYS A 186 -2.21 11.47 18.07
CA LYS A 186 -1.01 11.74 17.26
C LYS A 186 -1.10 13.01 16.43
N LYS A 187 -2.29 13.40 15.95
CA LYS A 187 -2.50 14.63 15.19
C LYS A 187 -2.53 15.90 16.06
N GLY A 188 -2.54 15.76 17.39
CA GLY A 188 -2.65 16.88 18.32
C GLY A 188 -4.05 17.51 18.35
N LEU A 189 -5.09 16.75 18.07
CA LEU A 189 -6.50 17.20 18.09
C LEU A 189 -7.19 16.90 19.43
N GLY A 190 -6.44 16.95 20.53
CA GLY A 190 -6.91 16.67 21.90
C GLY A 190 -7.44 17.90 22.62
#